data_AF-A0A963IPM5-F1
#
_entry.id   AF-A0A963IPM5-F1
#
_cell.length_a   1.000
_cell.length_b   1.000
_cell.length_c   1.000
_cell.angle_alpha   90.00
_cell.angle_beta   90.00
_cell.angle_gamma   90.00
#
_symmetry.space_group_name_H-M   'P 1'
#
loop_
_entity.id
_entity.type
_entity.pdbx_description
1 polymer ?
#
loop_
_entity_poly.entity_id
_entity_poly.type
_entity_poly.pdbx_seq_one_letter_code
_entity_poly.pdbx_strand_id
1 'polypeptide(L)'
;LFHRVANTLNYLDIKTVIVSCGTCMDQLEKYHFEQIFPGCRLLDIHEYLLEKGVCLDGIGGSRYMYHDPCHAPMRTMPGIRVVNSLMAQPVELSERCCGESGTLAVTRPDVSTQVRFRKQEELERGVERQRADGFSGPVKVLTSCPSCLQGLSRYGDETGMEADYIVVEMVKRLLGDDWMATYVSRANNGGIERVLL
;
A
#
# COMPACT_ATOMS: atom_id res chain seq x y z
N LEU A 1 -17.77 -16.16 5.21
CA LEU A 1 -17.08 -16.31 3.90
C LEU A 1 -15.81 -17.13 4.06
N PHE A 2 -14.85 -16.74 4.92
CA PHE A 2 -13.58 -17.45 5.09
C PHE A 2 -13.69 -18.92 5.49
N HIS A 3 -14.62 -19.32 6.37
CA HIS A 3 -14.86 -20.75 6.64
C HIS A 3 -15.32 -21.55 5.40
N ARG A 4 -16.08 -20.94 4.48
CA ARG A 4 -16.46 -21.60 3.23
C ARG A 4 -15.26 -21.72 2.29
N VAL A 5 -14.44 -20.67 2.22
CA VAL A 5 -13.19 -20.67 1.44
C VAL A 5 -12.25 -21.75 1.97
N ALA A 6 -12.04 -21.85 3.27
CA ALA A 6 -11.18 -22.86 3.87
C ALA A 6 -11.70 -24.28 3.70
N ASN A 7 -13.02 -24.51 3.83
CA ASN A 7 -13.60 -25.81 3.53
C ASN A 7 -13.42 -26.20 2.06
N THR A 8 -13.55 -25.24 1.15
CA THR A 8 -13.38 -25.46 -0.29
C THR A 8 -11.92 -25.69 -0.66
N LEU A 9 -10.99 -25.00 0.01
CA LEU A 9 -9.55 -25.06 -0.23
C LEU A 9 -8.83 -26.02 0.74
N ASN A 10 -9.56 -26.88 1.46
CA ASN A 10 -8.96 -27.75 2.50
C ASN A 10 -7.97 -28.78 1.94
N TYR A 11 -8.03 -29.03 0.63
CA TYR A 11 -7.13 -29.92 -0.08
C TYR A 11 -5.77 -29.27 -0.37
N LEU A 12 -5.66 -27.95 -0.23
CA LEU A 12 -4.42 -27.20 -0.40
C LEU A 12 -3.74 -26.98 0.96
N ASP A 13 -2.45 -27.28 1.01
CA ASP A 13 -1.60 -27.00 2.17
C ASP A 13 -1.12 -25.53 2.13
N ILE A 14 -1.98 -24.60 2.57
CA ILE A 14 -1.70 -23.16 2.52
C ILE A 14 -0.76 -22.76 3.67
N LYS A 15 0.52 -22.52 3.36
CA LYS A 15 1.55 -22.10 4.34
C LYS A 15 1.58 -20.60 4.62
N THR A 16 1.14 -19.76 3.69
CA THR A 16 1.20 -18.31 3.85
C THR A 16 0.03 -17.64 3.13
N VAL A 17 -0.64 -16.73 3.82
CA VAL A 17 -1.63 -15.82 3.24
C VAL A 17 -1.04 -14.42 3.22
N ILE A 18 -1.03 -13.85 2.02
CA ILE A 18 -0.49 -12.51 1.77
C ILE A 18 -1.67 -11.53 1.70
N VAL A 19 -1.53 -10.39 2.38
CA VAL A 19 -2.55 -9.34 2.44
C VAL A 19 -1.93 -8.01 2.03
N SER A 20 -2.71 -7.14 1.39
CA SER A 20 -2.26 -5.81 0.93
C SER A 20 -3.10 -4.67 1.52
N CYS A 21 -3.88 -4.94 2.56
CA CYS A 21 -4.77 -3.97 3.19
C CYS A 21 -4.76 -4.18 4.70
N GLY A 22 -4.45 -3.12 5.45
CA GLY A 22 -4.34 -3.23 6.91
C GLY A 22 -5.66 -3.55 7.59
N THR A 23 -6.80 -3.08 7.06
CA THR A 23 -8.10 -3.50 7.60
C THR A 23 -8.37 -4.98 7.36
N CYS A 24 -7.96 -5.54 6.21
CA CYS A 24 -8.06 -6.98 5.97
C CYS A 24 -7.16 -7.78 6.93
N MET A 25 -5.94 -7.28 7.18
CA MET A 25 -5.02 -7.83 8.18
C MET A 25 -5.68 -7.88 9.56
N ASP A 26 -6.18 -6.73 10.05
CA ASP A 26 -6.87 -6.63 11.34
C ASP A 26 -8.05 -7.60 11.46
N GLN A 27 -8.83 -7.78 10.38
CA GLN A 27 -9.97 -8.69 10.39
C GLN A 27 -9.54 -10.15 10.46
N LEU A 28 -8.50 -10.54 9.71
CA LEU A 28 -7.98 -11.90 9.72
C LEU A 28 -7.35 -12.27 11.06
N GLU A 29 -6.59 -11.35 11.67
CA GLU A 29 -6.03 -11.52 13.02
C GLU A 29 -7.14 -11.72 14.06
N LYS A 30 -8.23 -10.92 13.99
CA LYS A 30 -9.36 -11.02 14.91
C LYS A 30 -10.22 -12.27 14.72
N TYR A 31 -10.36 -12.76 13.49
CA TYR A 31 -11.23 -13.91 13.18
C TYR A 31 -10.64 -15.28 13.57
N HIS A 32 -9.59 -15.31 14.39
CA HIS A 32 -8.85 -16.52 14.73
C HIS A 32 -8.43 -17.30 13.48
N PHE A 33 -7.79 -16.63 12.52
CA PHE A 33 -7.34 -17.22 11.27
C PHE A 33 -6.58 -18.55 11.44
N GLU A 34 -5.85 -18.74 12.53
CA GLU A 34 -5.20 -20.00 12.87
C GLU A 34 -6.16 -21.20 13.02
N GLN A 35 -7.43 -20.97 13.39
CA GLN A 35 -8.47 -22.01 13.40
C GLN A 35 -8.91 -22.42 12.00
N ILE A 36 -8.70 -21.55 11.02
CA ILE A 36 -9.08 -21.75 9.62
C ILE A 36 -7.93 -22.40 8.85
N PHE A 37 -6.70 -21.89 9.02
CA PHE A 37 -5.48 -22.46 8.44
C PHE A 37 -4.41 -22.61 9.53
N PRO A 38 -4.36 -23.77 10.22
CA PRO A 38 -3.40 -24.00 11.30
C PRO A 38 -1.95 -23.89 10.85
N GLY A 39 -1.15 -23.10 11.57
CA GLY A 39 0.27 -22.90 11.25
C GLY A 39 0.55 -22.06 10.00
N CYS A 40 -0.48 -21.44 9.42
CA CYS A 40 -0.34 -20.56 8.28
C CYS A 40 0.18 -19.17 8.70
N ARG A 41 1.22 -18.68 8.02
CA ARG A 41 1.73 -17.32 8.22
C ARG A 41 0.78 -16.31 7.59
N LEU A 42 0.46 -15.25 8.32
CA LEU A 42 -0.22 -14.08 7.76
C LEU A 42 0.83 -12.97 7.58
N LEU A 43 0.96 -12.44 6.36
CA LEU A 43 2.03 -11.49 6.03
C LEU A 43 1.54 -10.40 5.07
N ASP A 44 2.07 -9.19 5.22
CA ASP A 44 1.83 -8.13 4.26
C ASP A 44 2.67 -8.31 2.98
N ILE A 45 2.13 -7.89 1.83
CA ILE A 45 2.81 -8.02 0.53
C ILE A 45 4.17 -7.31 0.50
N HIS A 46 4.33 -6.17 1.15
CA HIS A 46 5.58 -5.40 1.16
C HIS A 46 6.64 -6.14 1.98
N GLU A 47 6.26 -6.70 3.11
CA GLU A 47 7.15 -7.55 3.94
C GLU A 47 7.53 -8.83 3.19
N TYR A 48 6.59 -9.45 2.47
CA TYR A 48 6.86 -10.61 1.65
C TYR A 48 7.86 -10.30 0.51
N LEU A 49 7.68 -9.19 -0.20
CA LEU A 49 8.62 -8.75 -1.24
C LEU A 49 10.02 -8.54 -0.67
N LEU A 50 10.12 -7.92 0.50
CA LEU A 50 11.39 -7.74 1.19
C LEU A 50 12.03 -9.08 1.61
N GLU A 51 11.24 -10.03 2.13
CA GLU A 51 11.69 -11.40 2.45
C GLU A 51 12.23 -12.13 1.21
N LYS A 52 11.69 -11.83 0.02
CA LYS A 52 12.16 -12.36 -1.26
C LYS A 52 13.33 -11.60 -1.87
N GLY A 53 13.82 -10.56 -1.22
CA GLY A 53 14.91 -9.72 -1.73
C GLY A 53 14.50 -8.87 -2.93
N VAL A 54 13.20 -8.58 -3.09
CA VAL A 54 12.71 -7.68 -4.13
C VAL A 54 12.78 -6.25 -3.64
N CYS A 55 13.58 -5.42 -4.32
CA CYS A 55 13.66 -3.99 -4.12
C CYS A 55 13.93 -3.28 -5.46
N LEU A 56 13.85 -1.96 -5.46
CA LEU A 56 14.31 -1.14 -6.58
C LEU A 56 15.84 -0.97 -6.51
N ASP A 57 16.47 -0.70 -7.66
CA ASP A 57 17.91 -0.45 -7.74
C ASP A 57 18.24 1.05 -7.69
N GLY A 58 17.65 1.78 -6.72
CA GLY A 58 17.91 3.21 -6.54
C GLY A 58 17.57 4.09 -7.76
N ILE A 59 16.57 3.67 -8.54
CA ILE A 59 16.19 4.34 -9.79
C ILE A 59 15.81 5.80 -9.51
N GLY A 60 16.57 6.71 -10.14
CA GLY A 60 16.40 8.15 -9.99
C GLY A 60 15.18 8.70 -10.71
N GLY A 61 14.92 10.00 -10.50
CA GLY A 61 13.89 10.75 -11.23
C GLY A 61 12.57 10.91 -10.49
N SER A 62 12.41 10.41 -9.27
CA SER A 62 11.30 10.78 -8.38
C SER A 62 11.77 10.76 -6.94
N ARG A 63 11.15 11.58 -6.09
CA ARG A 63 11.35 11.56 -4.63
C ARG A 63 10.09 11.08 -3.95
N TYR A 64 10.25 10.41 -2.82
CA TYR A 64 9.15 9.73 -2.16
C TYR A 64 8.97 10.24 -0.73
N MET A 65 7.71 10.42 -0.37
CA MET A 65 7.23 10.43 1.00
C MET A 65 6.40 9.16 1.22
N TYR A 66 6.20 8.77 2.47
CA TYR A 66 5.38 7.64 2.85
C TYR A 66 4.28 8.08 3.81
N HIS A 67 3.03 7.83 3.44
CA HIS A 67 1.90 7.92 4.35
C HIS A 67 1.65 6.55 4.97
N ASP A 68 2.02 6.43 6.25
CA ASP A 68 1.70 5.25 7.04
C ASP A 68 0.22 5.28 7.42
N PRO A 69 -0.59 4.31 6.96
CA PRO A 69 -2.03 4.34 7.18
C PRO A 69 -2.35 4.06 8.65
N CYS A 70 -3.48 4.59 9.13
CA CYS A 70 -3.95 4.37 10.51
C CYS A 70 -4.15 2.88 10.84
N HIS A 71 -4.45 2.08 9.82
CA HIS A 71 -4.43 0.62 9.86
C HIS A 71 -3.26 0.14 9.02
N ALA A 72 -2.07 0.06 9.61
CA ALA A 72 -0.87 -0.43 8.95
C ALA A 72 -1.00 -1.94 8.68
N PRO A 73 -0.73 -2.45 7.46
CA PRO A 73 -0.74 -3.89 7.21
C PRO A 73 0.56 -4.58 7.66
N MET A 74 1.68 -3.85 7.70
CA MET A 74 3.00 -4.38 8.06
C MET A 74 3.09 -4.60 9.57
N ARG A 75 3.48 -5.81 9.99
CA ARG A 75 3.46 -6.25 11.41
C ARG A 75 4.83 -6.58 11.97
N THR A 76 5.74 -7.03 11.13
CA THR A 76 7.06 -7.52 11.55
C THR A 76 8.05 -6.39 11.74
N MET A 77 7.88 -5.28 11.01
CA MET A 77 8.72 -4.10 11.16
C MET A 77 7.95 -2.80 10.84
N PRO A 78 8.40 -1.64 11.36
CA PRO A 78 7.80 -0.34 11.05
C PRO A 78 7.73 -0.09 9.55
N GLY A 79 6.58 0.36 9.06
CA GLY A 79 6.31 0.52 7.62
C GLY A 79 7.33 1.41 6.92
N ILE A 80 7.78 2.50 7.56
CA ILE A 80 8.81 3.39 7.01
C ILE A 80 10.13 2.64 6.71
N ARG A 81 10.51 1.63 7.50
CA ARG A 81 11.72 0.82 7.26
C ARG A 81 11.53 -0.14 6.09
N VAL A 82 10.33 -0.72 5.94
CA VAL A 82 9.99 -1.54 4.77
C VAL A 82 10.08 -0.70 3.51
N VAL A 83 9.43 0.47 3.49
CA VAL A 83 9.38 1.32 2.30
C VAL A 83 10.76 1.85 1.92
N ASN A 84 11.58 2.31 2.87
CA ASN A 84 12.96 2.72 2.58
C ASN A 84 13.78 1.57 1.95
N SER A 85 13.63 0.34 2.47
CA SER A 85 14.31 -0.84 1.92
C SER A 85 13.82 -1.17 0.51
N LEU A 86 12.50 -1.17 0.29
CA LEU A 86 11.90 -1.51 -1.00
C LEU A 86 12.21 -0.47 -2.08
N MET A 87 12.20 0.83 -1.73
CA MET A 87 12.49 1.91 -2.68
C MET A 87 13.99 2.12 -2.91
N ALA A 88 14.85 1.51 -2.08
CA ALA A 88 16.30 1.66 -2.06
C ALA A 88 16.79 3.11 -2.12
N GLN A 89 16.05 4.01 -1.47
CA GLN A 89 16.36 5.42 -1.36
C GLN A 89 15.68 6.02 -0.12
N PRO A 90 16.14 7.19 0.37
CA PRO A 90 15.50 7.86 1.47
C PRO A 90 14.03 8.19 1.16
N VAL A 91 13.14 7.77 2.06
CA VAL A 91 11.72 8.10 2.04
C VAL A 91 11.34 8.76 3.35
N GLU A 92 10.77 9.95 3.29
CA GLU A 92 10.32 10.69 4.48
C GLU A 92 8.90 10.29 4.88
N LEU A 93 8.63 10.23 6.19
CA LEU A 93 7.28 9.99 6.68
C LEU A 93 6.42 11.26 6.48
N SER A 94 5.23 11.09 5.91
CA SER A 94 4.18 12.10 5.89
C SER A 94 3.14 11.75 6.95
N GLU A 95 3.25 12.43 8.09
CA GLU A 95 2.43 12.18 9.26
C GLU A 95 0.95 12.55 9.05
N ARG A 96 0.13 12.28 10.07
CA ARG A 96 -1.32 12.55 10.13
C ARG A 96 -2.17 11.68 9.20
N CYS A 97 -3.40 11.44 9.64
CA CYS A 97 -4.43 10.74 8.88
C CYS A 97 -4.75 11.49 7.58
N CYS A 98 -5.05 10.76 6.49
CA CYS A 98 -5.41 11.36 5.21
C CYS A 98 -6.76 12.10 5.19
N GLY A 99 -7.59 11.98 6.22
CA GLY A 99 -8.89 12.67 6.35
C GLY A 99 -10.02 12.17 5.44
N GLU A 100 -9.69 11.52 4.33
CA GLU A 100 -10.65 11.14 3.29
C GLU A 100 -11.09 9.67 3.33
N SER A 101 -10.30 8.80 3.98
CA SER A 101 -10.49 7.34 3.96
C SER A 101 -11.49 6.82 4.97
N GLY A 102 -11.97 5.59 4.77
CA GLY A 102 -12.72 4.83 5.76
C GLY A 102 -14.08 5.42 6.09
N THR A 103 -14.79 5.93 5.07
CA THR A 103 -16.10 6.61 5.14
C THR A 103 -16.16 7.85 6.03
N LEU A 104 -15.05 8.28 6.63
CA LEU A 104 -14.98 9.45 7.50
C LEU A 104 -15.50 10.72 6.80
N ALA A 105 -15.05 10.96 5.57
CA ALA A 105 -15.46 12.14 4.80
C ALA A 105 -16.96 12.19 4.49
N VAL A 106 -17.61 11.02 4.37
CA VAL A 106 -19.05 10.94 4.10
C VAL A 106 -19.87 11.00 5.38
N THR A 107 -19.39 10.35 6.45
CA THR A 107 -20.15 10.18 7.69
C THR A 107 -19.98 11.36 8.65
N ARG A 108 -18.82 12.02 8.64
CA ARG A 108 -18.45 13.15 9.52
C ARG A 108 -17.67 14.21 8.75
N PRO A 109 -18.31 14.89 7.76
CA PRO A 109 -17.67 15.94 6.97
C PRO A 109 -17.15 17.11 7.83
N ASP A 110 -17.81 17.37 8.96
CA ASP A 110 -17.43 18.39 9.94
C ASP A 110 -16.04 18.12 10.57
N VAL A 111 -15.69 16.84 10.75
CA VAL A 111 -14.39 16.41 11.28
C VAL A 111 -13.39 16.20 10.16
N SER A 112 -13.80 15.53 9.08
CA SER A 112 -12.91 15.18 7.97
C SER A 112 -12.27 16.42 7.36
N THR A 113 -13.01 17.53 7.24
CA THR A 113 -12.51 18.79 6.68
C THR A 113 -11.32 19.33 7.48
N GLN A 114 -11.38 19.27 8.81
CA GLN A 114 -10.27 19.73 9.67
C GLN A 114 -9.06 18.80 9.57
N VAL A 115 -9.30 17.48 9.54
CA VAL A 115 -8.24 16.48 9.36
C VAL A 115 -7.58 16.66 8.00
N ARG A 116 -8.37 16.88 6.95
CA ARG A 116 -7.91 17.15 5.58
C ARG A 116 -7.02 18.39 5.54
N PHE A 117 -7.46 19.49 6.15
CA PHE A 117 -6.66 20.71 6.20
C PHE A 117 -5.28 20.48 6.85
N ARG A 118 -5.24 19.80 8.00
CA ARG A 118 -3.98 19.45 8.66
C ARG A 118 -3.09 18.54 7.82
N LYS A 119 -3.69 17.59 7.10
CA LYS A 119 -2.95 16.71 6.21
C LYS A 119 -2.38 17.46 5.02
N GLN A 120 -3.15 18.38 4.44
CA GLN A 120 -2.70 19.23 3.35
C GLN A 120 -1.46 20.03 3.76
N GLU A 121 -1.51 20.73 4.92
CA GLU A 121 -0.36 21.48 5.45
C GLU A 121 0.89 20.58 5.60
N GLU A 122 0.72 19.34 6.07
CA GLU A 122 1.83 18.40 6.22
C GLU A 122 2.40 17.92 4.88
N LEU A 123 1.54 17.67 3.89
CA LEU A 123 1.95 17.26 2.55
C LEU A 123 2.67 18.40 1.82
N GLU A 124 2.14 19.63 1.89
CA GLU A 124 2.77 20.82 1.30
C GLU A 124 4.18 21.02 1.86
N ARG A 125 4.33 20.99 3.20
CA ARG A 125 5.64 21.07 3.86
C ARG A 125 6.57 19.93 3.46
N GLY A 126 6.03 18.73 3.31
CA GLY A 126 6.78 17.57 2.83
C GLY A 126 7.30 17.80 1.41
N VAL A 127 6.46 18.26 0.50
CA VAL A 127 6.84 18.59 -0.88
C VAL A 127 7.89 19.70 -0.90
N GLU A 128 7.70 20.77 -0.13
CA GLU A 128 8.69 21.85 0.00
C GLU A 128 10.06 21.34 0.46
N ARG A 129 10.10 20.48 1.49
CA ARG A 129 11.36 19.83 1.94
C ARG A 129 11.98 18.99 0.82
N GLN A 130 11.18 18.20 0.10
CA GLN A 130 11.65 17.40 -1.02
C GLN A 130 12.15 18.25 -2.21
N ARG A 131 11.85 19.56 -2.25
CA ARG A 131 12.30 20.49 -3.30
C ARG A 131 13.30 21.54 -2.81
N ALA A 132 13.72 21.50 -1.54
CA ALA A 132 14.55 22.54 -0.93
C ALA A 132 15.92 22.71 -1.60
N ASP A 133 16.44 21.68 -2.25
CA ASP A 133 17.71 21.67 -2.99
C ASP A 133 17.54 21.95 -4.50
N GLY A 134 16.38 22.42 -4.93
CA GLY A 134 16.08 22.73 -6.34
C GLY A 134 15.60 21.53 -7.16
N PHE A 135 15.26 20.40 -6.52
CA PHE A 135 14.70 19.25 -7.23
C PHE A 135 13.39 19.58 -7.96
N SER A 136 13.40 19.41 -9.29
CA SER A 136 12.27 19.70 -10.18
C SER A 136 11.50 18.46 -10.64
N GLY A 137 11.94 17.25 -10.24
CA GLY A 137 11.27 16.00 -10.63
C GLY A 137 9.95 15.75 -9.87
N PRO A 138 9.24 14.67 -10.22
CA PRO A 138 8.07 14.19 -9.49
C PRO A 138 8.35 13.95 -8.00
N VAL A 139 7.44 14.42 -7.15
CA VAL A 139 7.39 14.06 -5.73
C VAL A 139 6.13 13.20 -5.55
N LYS A 140 6.29 12.04 -4.93
CA LYS A 140 5.20 11.07 -4.75
C LYS A 140 4.98 10.77 -3.28
N VAL A 141 3.71 10.64 -2.86
CA VAL A 141 3.35 10.04 -1.57
C VAL A 141 2.94 8.59 -1.78
N LEU A 142 3.69 7.68 -1.17
CA LEU A 142 3.41 6.25 -1.21
C LEU A 142 2.54 5.84 -0.03
N THR A 143 1.69 4.84 -0.21
CA THR A 143 0.95 4.22 0.90
C THR A 143 0.74 2.73 0.66
N SER A 144 0.51 2.00 1.75
CA SER A 144 0.17 0.57 1.77
C SER A 144 -1.34 0.32 1.93
N CYS A 145 -2.17 1.38 1.90
CA CYS A 145 -3.62 1.28 2.06
C CYS A 145 -4.38 1.78 0.81
N PRO A 146 -5.20 0.94 0.16
CA PRO A 146 -5.97 1.35 -1.02
C PRO A 146 -6.95 2.50 -0.76
N SER A 147 -7.57 2.56 0.43
CA SER A 147 -8.44 3.67 0.79
C SER A 147 -7.64 4.96 0.95
N CYS A 148 -6.48 4.90 1.63
CA CYS A 148 -5.60 6.06 1.78
C CYS A 148 -5.11 6.54 0.43
N LEU A 149 -4.80 5.65 -0.51
CA LEU A 149 -4.43 6.04 -1.88
C LEU A 149 -5.52 6.90 -2.51
N GLN A 150 -6.77 6.44 -2.51
CA GLN A 150 -7.89 7.21 -3.06
C GLN A 150 -8.04 8.59 -2.39
N GLY A 151 -7.84 8.65 -1.08
CA GLY A 151 -7.87 9.90 -0.33
C GLY A 151 -6.71 10.85 -0.64
N LEU A 152 -5.49 10.32 -0.67
CA LEU A 152 -4.25 11.06 -0.94
C LEU A 152 -4.22 11.61 -2.36
N SER A 153 -4.78 10.88 -3.35
CA SER A 153 -4.88 11.37 -4.73
C SER A 153 -5.67 12.67 -4.85
N ARG A 154 -6.55 12.99 -3.88
CA ARG A 154 -7.35 14.23 -3.87
C ARG A 154 -6.57 15.48 -3.41
N TYR A 155 -5.32 15.32 -2.99
CA TYR A 155 -4.44 16.44 -2.64
C TYR A 155 -3.51 16.84 -3.79
N GLY A 156 -3.51 16.09 -4.90
CA GLY A 156 -2.54 16.27 -5.98
C GLY A 156 -2.61 17.67 -6.61
N ASP A 157 -3.82 18.21 -6.77
CA ASP A 157 -4.03 19.54 -7.37
C ASP A 157 -3.46 20.66 -6.48
N GLU A 158 -3.58 20.54 -5.16
CA GLU A 158 -3.08 21.55 -4.22
C GLU A 158 -1.57 21.46 -3.96
N THR A 159 -1.02 20.24 -3.99
CA THR A 159 0.36 19.98 -3.54
C THR A 159 1.34 19.74 -4.69
N GLY A 160 0.84 19.44 -5.89
CA GLY A 160 1.66 19.05 -7.05
C GLY A 160 2.41 17.72 -6.88
N MET A 161 2.05 16.90 -5.87
CA MET A 161 2.54 15.54 -5.73
C MET A 161 1.56 14.51 -6.31
N GLU A 162 2.07 13.33 -6.62
CA GLU A 162 1.26 12.18 -7.02
C GLU A 162 1.12 11.20 -5.85
N ALA A 163 -0.03 10.53 -5.72
CA ALA A 163 -0.19 9.44 -4.76
C ALA A 163 -0.12 8.09 -5.50
N ASP A 164 0.63 7.14 -4.96
CA ASP A 164 0.68 5.78 -5.49
C ASP A 164 0.72 4.71 -4.39
N TYR A 165 0.33 3.50 -4.76
CA TYR A 165 0.49 2.31 -3.92
C TYR A 165 1.93 1.79 -4.05
N ILE A 166 2.59 1.43 -2.95
CA ILE A 166 4.02 1.07 -2.97
C ILE A 166 4.31 -0.02 -4.00
N VAL A 167 3.56 -1.13 -4.00
CA VAL A 167 3.76 -2.24 -4.96
C VAL A 167 3.50 -1.81 -6.41
N VAL A 168 2.57 -0.88 -6.64
CA VAL A 168 2.25 -0.37 -7.97
C VAL A 168 3.39 0.50 -8.49
N GLU A 169 3.96 1.37 -7.65
CA GLU A 169 5.17 2.12 -8.02
C GLU A 169 6.32 1.17 -8.32
N MET A 170 6.52 0.13 -7.48
CA MET A 170 7.59 -0.84 -7.70
C MET A 170 7.45 -1.57 -9.04
N VAL A 171 6.27 -2.07 -9.34
CA VAL A 171 6.07 -2.86 -10.56
C VAL A 171 6.22 -2.00 -11.83
N LYS A 172 5.80 -0.73 -11.81
CA LYS A 172 6.07 0.21 -12.91
C LYS A 172 7.57 0.41 -13.13
N ARG A 173 8.34 0.55 -12.05
CA ARG A 173 9.79 0.75 -12.12
C ARG A 173 10.55 -0.50 -12.55
N LEU A 174 10.08 -1.68 -12.15
CA LEU A 174 10.74 -2.95 -12.45
C LEU A 174 10.34 -3.52 -13.82
N LEU A 175 9.07 -3.39 -14.20
CA LEU A 175 8.48 -4.06 -15.37
C LEU A 175 8.04 -3.10 -16.48
N GLY A 176 8.15 -1.78 -16.27
CA GLY A 176 7.75 -0.74 -17.21
C GLY A 176 6.26 -0.39 -17.15
N ASP A 177 5.85 0.66 -17.86
CA ASP A 177 4.48 1.21 -17.78
C ASP A 177 3.39 0.25 -18.29
N ASP A 178 3.73 -0.64 -19.24
CA ASP A 178 2.82 -1.64 -19.81
C ASP A 178 2.68 -2.92 -18.96
N TRP A 179 3.22 -2.92 -17.73
CA TRP A 179 3.22 -4.08 -16.84
C TRP A 179 1.82 -4.68 -16.65
N MET A 180 0.81 -3.83 -16.49
CA MET A 180 -0.56 -4.26 -16.18
C MET A 180 -1.21 -4.93 -17.39
N ALA A 181 -1.08 -4.32 -18.57
CA ALA A 181 -1.60 -4.90 -19.82
C ALA A 181 -0.93 -6.24 -20.12
N THR A 182 0.40 -6.29 -19.96
CA THR A 182 1.19 -7.52 -20.13
C THR A 182 0.78 -8.59 -19.13
N TYR A 183 0.62 -8.25 -17.86
CA TYR A 183 0.21 -9.17 -16.80
C TYR A 183 -1.18 -9.74 -17.07
N VAL A 184 -2.18 -8.88 -17.37
CA VAL A 184 -3.56 -9.32 -17.65
C VAL A 184 -3.61 -10.23 -18.87
N SER A 185 -2.89 -9.89 -19.94
CA SER A 185 -2.80 -10.75 -21.14
C SER A 185 -2.26 -12.13 -20.80
N ARG A 186 -1.15 -12.21 -20.04
CA ARG A 186 -0.56 -13.49 -19.60
C ARG A 186 -1.48 -14.29 -18.68
N ALA A 187 -2.11 -13.63 -17.69
CA ALA A 187 -3.01 -14.28 -16.74
C ALA A 187 -4.24 -14.88 -17.43
N ASN A 188 -4.81 -14.18 -18.41
CA ASN A 188 -5.94 -14.68 -19.20
C ASN A 188 -5.58 -15.89 -20.06
N ASN A 189 -4.31 -16.04 -20.45
CA ASN A 189 -3.79 -17.19 -21.21
C ASN A 189 -3.43 -18.39 -20.30
N GLY A 190 -4.32 -18.73 -19.35
CA GLY A 190 -4.23 -19.96 -18.55
C GLY A 190 -3.66 -19.82 -17.14
N GLY A 191 -3.42 -18.60 -16.64
CA GLY A 191 -2.90 -18.36 -15.28
C GLY A 191 -3.97 -18.28 -14.18
N ILE A 192 -5.26 -18.37 -14.51
CA ILE A 192 -6.37 -18.23 -13.56
C ILE A 192 -7.06 -19.58 -13.38
N GLU A 193 -6.81 -20.20 -12.22
CA GLU A 193 -7.65 -21.30 -11.74
C GLU A 193 -8.95 -20.72 -11.18
N ARG A 194 -10.08 -21.13 -11.76
CA ARG A 194 -11.42 -20.67 -11.33
C ARG A 194 -12.02 -21.69 -10.38
N VAL A 195 -11.96 -21.41 -9.09
CA VAL A 195 -12.72 -22.17 -8.10
C VAL A 195 -14.16 -21.64 -8.12
N LEU A 196 -15.06 -22.38 -8.78
CA LEU A 196 -16.49 -22.09 -8.80
C LEU A 196 -17.07 -22.43 -7.41
N LEU A 197 -17.57 -21.42 -6.70
CA LEU A 197 -18.29 -21.54 -5.41
C LEU A 197 -19.77 -21.86 -5.61
#